data_AF-A0A7J2K6P6-F1
#
_entry.id   AF-A0A7J2K6P6-F1
#
_cell.length_a   1.000
_cell.length_b   1.000
_cell.length_c   1.000
_cell.angle_alpha   90.00
_cell.angle_beta   90.00
_cell.angle_gamma   90.00
#
_symmetry.space_group_name_H-M   'P 1'
#
loop_
_entity.id
_entity.type
_entity.pdbx_description
1 polymer ?
#
loop_
_entity_poly.entity_id
_entity_poly.type
_entity_poly.pdbx_seq_one_letter_code
_entity_poly.pdbx_strand_id
1 'polypeptide(L)'
;MDQPGYGFLEEFFSMISREILYLMPKLLIAILMIVTAFIILRFVGGGVRKLLSMADVDGMIKRYSGIELPISFNNIILSLLYIGVALALIYGFINLFLGEAYIEMATSVMIYGARVISVIVLAILLFTASSAVIEKIKVESRMKGYLFFIVMLLLTAMLIDITALSEPVKQSLYTGLAIGIGASLAVFSIWFFFHEYFDKMLEKRRR
;
A
#
# COMPACT_ATOMS: atom_id res chain seq x y z
N MET A 1 13.90 26.13 64.69
CA MET A 1 13.32 26.91 63.58
C MET A 1 13.64 26.14 62.31
N ASP A 2 12.86 25.10 62.05
CA ASP A 2 13.02 24.24 60.88
C ASP A 2 12.46 24.97 59.68
N GLN A 3 13.32 25.25 58.69
CA GLN A 3 12.90 25.86 57.43
C GLN A 3 12.41 24.76 56.48
N PRO A 4 11.08 24.63 56.23
CA PRO A 4 10.48 23.50 55.53
C PRO A 4 10.72 23.50 53.99
N GLY A 5 11.54 24.43 53.47
CA GLY A 5 11.71 24.64 52.02
C GLY A 5 12.90 23.94 51.38
N TYR A 6 13.99 23.70 52.12
CA TYR A 6 15.23 23.14 51.53
C TYR A 6 15.16 21.63 51.30
N GLY A 7 14.52 20.87 52.20
CA GLY A 7 14.35 19.42 52.04
C GLY A 7 13.45 19.04 50.86
N PHE A 8 12.40 19.83 50.59
CA PHE A 8 11.50 19.59 49.46
C PHE A 8 12.20 19.80 48.11
N LEU A 9 13.03 20.85 47.98
CA LEU A 9 13.79 21.09 46.75
C LEU A 9 14.84 20.00 46.55
N GLU A 10 15.54 19.58 47.59
CA GLU A 10 16.57 18.54 47.51
C GLU A 10 15.96 17.17 47.15
N GLU A 11 14.82 16.80 47.75
CA GLU A 11 14.06 15.61 47.36
C GLU A 11 13.57 15.69 45.91
N PHE A 12 13.00 16.82 45.49
CA PHE A 12 12.53 17.02 44.12
C PHE A 12 13.66 16.93 43.08
N PHE A 13 14.81 17.55 43.37
CA PHE A 13 16.01 17.45 42.52
C PHE A 13 16.59 16.03 42.49
N SER A 14 16.57 15.32 43.62
CA SER A 14 17.05 13.93 43.68
C SER A 14 16.16 12.99 42.85
N MET A 15 14.85 13.24 42.86
CA MET A 15 13.85 12.48 42.10
C MET A 15 14.01 12.70 40.59
N ILE A 16 14.12 13.96 40.17
CA ILE A 16 14.40 14.33 38.77
C ILE A 16 15.75 13.77 38.31
N SER A 17 16.78 13.86 39.14
CA SER A 17 18.11 13.35 38.79
C SER A 17 18.10 11.83 38.59
N ARG A 18 17.34 11.09 39.41
CA ARG A 18 17.16 9.63 39.23
C ARG A 18 16.39 9.30 37.95
N GLU A 19 15.35 10.04 37.63
CA GLU A 19 14.60 9.85 36.39
C GLU A 19 15.46 10.17 35.15
N ILE A 20 16.25 11.24 35.20
CA ILE A 20 17.21 11.59 34.14
C ILE A 20 18.27 10.49 33.98
N LEU A 21 18.81 9.96 35.08
CA LEU A 21 19.79 8.87 35.03
C LEU A 21 19.20 7.59 34.43
N TYR A 22 17.92 7.31 34.67
CA TYR A 22 17.23 6.17 34.07
C TYR A 22 16.91 6.39 32.58
N LEU A 23 16.56 7.62 32.18
CA LEU A 23 16.26 7.96 30.79
C LEU A 23 17.50 8.23 29.93
N MET A 24 18.62 8.59 30.53
CA MET A 24 19.91 8.86 29.85
C MET A 24 20.29 7.78 28.82
N PRO A 25 20.33 6.48 29.16
CA PRO A 25 20.69 5.44 28.18
C PRO A 25 19.69 5.37 27.02
N LYS A 26 18.38 5.56 27.29
CA LYS A 26 17.36 5.60 26.22
C LYS A 26 17.55 6.82 25.32
N LEU A 27 17.87 7.99 25.87
CA LEU A 27 18.13 9.19 25.08
C LEU A 27 19.36 9.04 24.18
N LEU A 28 20.44 8.40 24.66
CA LEU A 28 21.62 8.12 23.83
C LEU A 28 21.28 7.20 22.65
N ILE A 29 20.51 6.14 22.87
CA ILE A 29 20.06 5.24 21.79
C ILE A 29 19.15 5.99 20.80
N ALA A 30 18.24 6.82 21.29
CA ALA A 30 17.36 7.64 20.45
C ALA A 30 18.17 8.58 19.53
N ILE A 31 19.19 9.24 20.07
CA ILE A 31 20.10 10.09 19.27
C ILE A 31 20.83 9.24 18.22
N LEU A 32 21.36 8.08 18.61
CA LEU A 32 22.06 7.18 17.69
C LEU A 32 21.15 6.69 16.54
N MET A 33 19.88 6.42 16.83
CA MET A 33 18.87 6.09 15.83
C MET A 33 18.66 7.23 14.83
N ILE A 34 18.53 8.47 15.30
CA ILE A 34 18.37 9.65 14.43
C ILE A 34 19.60 9.82 13.54
N VAL A 35 20.80 9.70 14.11
CA VAL A 35 22.06 9.78 13.35
C VAL A 35 22.12 8.69 12.28
N THR A 36 21.75 7.45 12.63
CA THR A 36 21.74 6.33 11.69
C THR A 36 20.74 6.56 10.55
N ALA A 37 19.53 7.02 10.86
CA ALA A 37 18.52 7.35 9.86
C ALA A 37 19.00 8.47 8.92
N PHE A 38 19.66 9.50 9.45
CA PHE A 38 20.25 10.57 8.64
C PHE A 38 21.32 10.04 7.68
N ILE A 39 22.20 9.15 8.15
CA ILE A 39 23.21 8.47 7.32
C ILE A 39 22.52 7.69 6.20
N ILE A 40 21.51 6.87 6.52
CA ILE A 40 20.76 6.10 5.52
C ILE A 40 20.15 7.03 4.47
N LEU A 41 19.45 8.09 4.88
CA LEU A 41 18.83 9.05 3.96
C LEU A 41 19.87 9.72 3.06
N ARG A 42 21.04 10.07 3.60
CA ARG A 42 22.09 10.74 2.82
C ARG A 42 22.78 9.82 1.83
N PHE A 43 23.18 8.62 2.26
CA PHE A 43 23.94 7.68 1.42
C PHE A 43 23.02 6.87 0.51
N VAL A 44 22.00 6.23 1.06
CA VAL A 44 21.06 5.41 0.28
C VAL A 44 20.16 6.30 -0.56
N GLY A 45 19.60 7.37 0.01
CA GLY A 45 18.76 8.31 -0.76
C GLY A 45 19.54 9.01 -1.89
N GLY A 46 20.77 9.45 -1.61
CA GLY A 46 21.66 9.99 -2.63
C GLY A 46 22.01 8.97 -3.72
N GLY A 47 22.33 7.73 -3.33
CA GLY A 47 22.64 6.63 -4.25
C GLY A 47 21.46 6.26 -5.14
N VAL A 48 20.28 6.06 -4.56
CA VAL A 48 19.03 5.76 -5.29
C VAL A 48 18.71 6.89 -6.25
N ARG A 49 18.80 8.15 -5.83
CA ARG A 49 18.58 9.31 -6.71
C ARG A 49 19.51 9.30 -7.91
N LYS A 50 20.79 9.00 -7.70
CA LYS A 50 21.78 8.92 -8.77
C LYS A 50 21.47 7.79 -9.75
N LEU A 51 21.14 6.59 -9.25
CA LEU A 51 20.77 5.44 -10.07
C LEU A 51 19.50 5.72 -10.90
N LEU A 52 18.48 6.30 -10.28
CA LEU A 52 17.23 6.66 -10.95
C LEU A 52 17.43 7.70 -12.05
N SER A 53 18.30 8.69 -11.82
CA SER A 53 18.66 9.68 -12.84
C SER A 53 19.51 9.11 -13.98
N MET A 54 20.34 8.11 -13.70
CA MET A 54 21.15 7.42 -14.72
C MET A 54 20.31 6.52 -15.63
N ALA A 55 19.27 5.91 -15.07
CA ALA A 55 18.40 4.99 -15.80
C ALA A 55 17.31 5.69 -16.62
N ASP A 56 17.12 7.01 -16.47
CA ASP A 56 16.02 7.79 -17.08
C ASP A 56 14.68 7.04 -17.07
N VAL A 57 14.30 6.56 -15.88
CA VAL A 57 13.13 5.68 -15.73
C VAL A 57 11.84 6.37 -16.18
N ASP A 58 11.74 7.68 -15.94
CA ASP A 58 10.62 8.51 -16.39
C ASP A 58 10.55 8.58 -17.93
N GLY A 59 11.69 8.73 -18.60
CA GLY A 59 11.80 8.69 -20.06
C GLY A 59 11.47 7.33 -20.66
N MET A 60 11.89 6.23 -20.01
CA MET A 60 11.52 4.87 -20.42
C MET A 60 10.01 4.63 -20.32
N ILE A 61 9.38 5.03 -19.21
CA ILE A 61 7.93 4.90 -19.02
C ILE A 61 7.21 5.66 -20.13
N LYS A 62 7.55 6.93 -20.36
CA LYS A 62 6.94 7.75 -21.41
C LYS A 62 7.06 7.12 -22.80
N ARG A 63 8.22 6.51 -23.12
CA ARG A 63 8.48 5.88 -24.42
C ARG A 63 7.71 4.58 -24.64
N TYR A 64 7.48 3.79 -23.60
CA TYR A 64 6.78 2.50 -23.71
C TYR A 64 5.27 2.59 -23.49
N SER A 65 4.81 3.42 -22.58
CA SER A 65 3.38 3.56 -22.25
C SER A 65 2.69 4.65 -23.07
N GLY A 66 3.43 5.65 -23.57
CA GLY A 66 2.85 6.82 -24.26
C GLY A 66 2.05 7.75 -23.33
N ILE A 67 2.07 7.49 -22.02
CA ILE A 67 1.31 8.22 -20.99
C ILE A 67 2.32 9.03 -20.16
N GLU A 68 2.10 10.33 -20.04
CA GLU A 68 2.79 11.15 -19.04
C GLU A 68 2.11 10.91 -17.69
N LEU A 69 2.80 10.21 -16.78
CA LEU A 69 2.32 10.11 -15.41
C LEU A 69 2.40 11.50 -14.77
N PRO A 70 1.35 11.96 -14.06
CA PRO A 70 1.33 13.27 -13.41
C PRO A 70 2.37 13.38 -12.27
N ILE A 71 2.94 12.25 -11.85
CA ILE A 71 3.98 12.15 -10.82
C ILE A 71 5.14 11.32 -11.39
N SER A 72 6.37 11.81 -11.26
CA SER A 72 7.55 11.06 -11.71
C SER A 72 7.77 9.81 -10.86
N PHE A 73 8.09 8.71 -11.53
CA PHE A 73 8.37 7.43 -10.88
C PHE A 73 9.59 7.53 -9.96
N ASN A 74 10.56 8.36 -10.37
CA ASN A 74 11.72 8.69 -9.55
C ASN A 74 11.34 9.31 -8.20
N ASN A 75 10.36 10.22 -8.18
CA ASN A 75 9.89 10.84 -6.94
C ASN A 75 9.08 9.86 -6.09
N ILE A 76 8.32 8.95 -6.70
CA ILE A 76 7.59 7.91 -5.97
C ILE A 76 8.56 7.01 -5.20
N ILE A 77 9.61 6.50 -5.86
CA ILE A 77 10.61 5.62 -5.22
C ILE A 77 11.34 6.35 -4.09
N LEU A 78 11.78 7.59 -4.32
CA LEU A 78 12.46 8.38 -3.29
C LEU A 78 11.54 8.67 -2.10
N SER A 79 10.27 8.99 -2.36
CA SER A 79 9.29 9.22 -1.30
C SER A 79 9.05 7.95 -0.48
N LEU A 80 8.97 6.78 -1.13
CA LEU A 80 8.84 5.48 -0.46
C LEU A 80 10.03 5.19 0.46
N LEU A 81 11.26 5.49 0.02
CA LEU A 81 12.45 5.38 0.85
C LEU A 81 12.33 6.27 2.10
N TYR A 82 11.95 7.54 1.93
CA TYR A 82 11.85 8.49 3.05
C TYR A 82 10.74 8.09 4.04
N ILE A 83 9.59 7.68 3.53
CA ILE A 83 8.50 7.15 4.36
C ILE A 83 8.96 5.89 5.11
N GLY A 84 9.67 4.98 4.45
CA GLY A 84 10.19 3.76 5.08
C GLY A 84 11.15 4.06 6.23
N VAL A 85 12.10 4.98 6.03
CA VAL A 85 13.02 5.40 7.10
C VAL A 85 12.28 6.11 8.24
N ALA A 86 11.30 6.97 7.92
CA ALA A 86 10.50 7.65 8.94
C ALA A 86 9.68 6.66 9.78
N LEU A 87 9.04 5.68 9.15
CA LEU A 87 8.30 4.62 9.84
C LEU A 87 9.22 3.76 10.71
N ALA A 88 10.41 3.42 10.24
CA ALA A 88 11.40 2.68 11.02
C ALA A 88 11.85 3.46 12.27
N LEU A 89 12.04 4.78 12.15
CA LEU A 89 12.33 5.64 13.30
C LEU A 89 11.18 5.68 14.30
N ILE A 90 9.94 5.87 13.83
CA ILE A 90 8.75 5.87 14.68
C ILE A 90 8.65 4.54 15.42
N TYR A 91 8.80 3.42 14.72
CA TYR A 91 8.76 2.09 15.31
C TYR A 91 9.82 1.89 16.38
N GLY A 92 11.06 2.30 16.11
CA GLY A 92 12.12 2.17 17.10
C GLY A 92 11.95 3.10 18.30
N PHE A 93 11.34 4.28 18.13
CA PHE A 93 10.93 5.11 19.27
C PHE A 93 9.83 4.46 20.11
N ILE A 94 8.82 3.86 19.46
CA ILE A 94 7.77 3.10 20.17
C ILE A 94 8.42 1.98 20.99
N ASN A 95 9.31 1.20 20.38
CA ASN A 95 10.05 0.15 21.07
C ASN A 95 10.85 0.66 22.28
N LEU A 96 11.57 1.77 22.10
CA LEU A 96 12.47 2.30 23.12
C LEU A 96 11.74 2.96 24.32
N PHE A 97 10.65 3.68 24.04
CA PHE A 97 9.95 4.50 25.04
C PHE A 97 8.67 3.87 25.58
N LEU A 98 7.91 3.11 24.77
CA LEU A 98 6.57 2.62 25.13
C LEU A 98 6.54 1.13 25.48
N GLY A 99 7.54 0.35 25.06
CA GLY A 99 7.67 -1.07 25.40
C GLY A 99 6.81 -2.02 24.54
N GLU A 100 6.87 -3.32 24.84
CA GLU A 100 6.41 -4.41 23.96
C GLU A 100 4.93 -4.34 23.58
N ALA A 101 4.03 -3.96 24.51
CA ALA A 101 2.60 -3.90 24.25
C ALA A 101 2.23 -2.91 23.12
N TYR A 102 2.97 -1.81 22.98
CA TYR A 102 2.74 -0.83 21.92
C TYR A 102 3.42 -1.24 20.60
N ILE A 103 4.42 -2.12 20.65
CA ILE A 103 5.09 -2.66 19.47
C ILE A 103 4.15 -3.58 18.70
N GLU A 104 3.38 -4.45 19.39
CA GLU A 104 2.40 -5.31 18.74
C GLU A 104 1.33 -4.49 18.03
N MET A 105 0.83 -3.44 18.67
CA MET A 105 -0.11 -2.51 18.07
C MET A 105 0.50 -1.81 16.85
N ALA A 106 1.72 -1.26 16.97
CA ALA A 106 2.41 -0.61 15.85
C ALA A 106 2.65 -1.57 14.67
N THR A 107 3.00 -2.82 14.97
CA THR A 107 3.22 -3.87 13.97
C THR A 107 1.93 -4.21 13.25
N SER A 108 0.82 -4.39 13.98
CA SER A 108 -0.49 -4.68 13.37
C SER A 108 -0.97 -3.55 12.45
N VAL A 109 -0.80 -2.29 12.88
CA VAL A 109 -1.14 -1.09 12.09
C VAL A 109 -0.27 -1.01 10.84
N MET A 110 1.04 -1.25 10.94
CA MET A 110 1.93 -1.24 9.78
C MET A 110 1.60 -2.35 8.78
N ILE A 111 1.36 -3.58 9.25
CA ILE A 111 0.96 -4.69 8.37
C ILE A 111 -0.35 -4.38 7.67
N TYR A 112 -1.35 -3.88 8.41
CA TYR A 112 -2.64 -3.51 7.83
C TYR A 112 -2.49 -2.37 6.80
N GLY A 113 -1.77 -1.30 7.16
CA GLY A 113 -1.49 -0.17 6.27
C GLY A 113 -0.76 -0.60 4.99
N ALA A 114 0.23 -1.49 5.10
CA ALA A 114 0.95 -2.02 3.95
C ALA A 114 0.02 -2.81 3.01
N ARG A 115 -0.89 -3.63 3.55
CA ARG A 115 -1.91 -4.34 2.74
C ARG A 115 -2.83 -3.35 2.01
N VAL A 116 -3.30 -2.32 2.70
CA VAL A 116 -4.16 -1.28 2.10
C VAL A 116 -3.44 -0.59 0.94
N ILE A 117 -2.21 -0.13 1.14
CA ILE A 117 -1.41 0.52 0.09
C ILE A 117 -1.19 -0.43 -1.08
N SER A 118 -0.86 -1.70 -0.81
CA SER A 118 -0.67 -2.71 -1.86
C SER A 118 -1.90 -2.86 -2.74
N VAL A 119 -3.11 -2.89 -2.15
CA VAL A 119 -4.34 -3.01 -2.95
C VAL A 119 -4.63 -1.76 -3.74
N ILE A 120 -4.41 -0.57 -3.17
CA ILE A 120 -4.57 0.70 -3.91
C ILE A 120 -3.65 0.72 -5.13
N VAL A 121 -2.38 0.36 -4.96
CA VAL A 121 -1.40 0.32 -6.07
C VAL A 121 -1.84 -0.68 -7.14
N LEU A 122 -2.25 -1.89 -6.74
CA LEU A 122 -2.65 -2.90 -7.70
C LEU A 122 -3.99 -2.56 -8.39
N ALA A 123 -4.90 -1.86 -7.72
CA ALA A 123 -6.11 -1.31 -8.31
C ALA A 123 -5.79 -0.30 -9.41
N ILE A 124 -4.88 0.64 -9.16
CA ILE A 124 -4.40 1.60 -10.16
C ILE A 124 -3.78 0.87 -11.35
N LEU A 125 -2.97 -0.16 -11.10
CA LEU A 125 -2.37 -0.97 -12.16
C LEU A 125 -3.42 -1.70 -12.99
N LEU A 126 -4.41 -2.33 -12.35
CA LEU A 126 -5.50 -3.03 -13.02
C LEU A 126 -6.34 -2.08 -13.90
N PHE A 127 -6.70 -0.90 -13.38
CA PHE A 127 -7.41 0.10 -14.19
C PHE A 127 -6.58 0.59 -15.36
N THR A 128 -5.29 0.88 -15.13
CA THR A 128 -4.37 1.33 -16.19
C THR A 128 -4.23 0.27 -17.29
N ALA A 129 -4.01 -0.99 -16.92
CA ALA A 129 -3.92 -2.11 -17.85
C ALA A 129 -5.22 -2.30 -18.62
N SER A 130 -6.36 -2.19 -17.95
CA SER A 130 -7.68 -2.35 -18.57
C SER A 130 -7.99 -1.23 -19.57
N SER A 131 -7.67 0.02 -19.22
CA SER A 131 -7.79 1.15 -20.15
C SER A 131 -6.90 0.97 -21.38
N ALA A 132 -5.64 0.52 -21.20
CA ALA A 132 -4.73 0.26 -22.30
C ALA A 132 -5.24 -0.85 -23.24
N VAL A 133 -5.84 -1.91 -22.70
CA VAL A 133 -6.49 -2.97 -23.49
C VAL A 133 -7.69 -2.42 -24.27
N ILE A 134 -8.54 -1.62 -23.62
CA ILE A 134 -9.72 -1.00 -24.24
C ILE A 134 -9.34 -0.09 -25.40
N GLU A 135 -8.28 0.71 -25.23
CA GLU A 135 -7.81 1.67 -26.23
C GLU A 135 -7.10 0.99 -27.40
N LYS A 136 -6.20 0.03 -27.14
CA LYS A 136 -5.38 -0.61 -28.19
C LYS A 136 -6.13 -1.61 -29.06
N ILE A 137 -7.16 -2.29 -28.54
CA ILE A 137 -7.77 -3.44 -29.23
C ILE A 137 -9.01 -3.06 -30.08
N LYS A 138 -9.36 -1.76 -30.23
CA LYS A 138 -10.67 -1.35 -30.82
C LYS A 138 -11.82 -2.17 -30.21
N VAL A 139 -11.77 -2.34 -28.90
CA VAL A 139 -12.71 -3.17 -28.15
C VAL A 139 -14.13 -2.63 -28.37
N GLU A 140 -15.02 -3.45 -28.92
CA GLU A 140 -16.43 -3.08 -29.08
C GLU A 140 -17.02 -2.65 -27.74
N SER A 141 -17.98 -1.71 -27.75
CA SER A 141 -18.59 -1.17 -26.53
C SER A 141 -19.10 -2.26 -25.56
N ARG A 142 -19.51 -3.42 -26.10
CA ARG A 142 -19.99 -4.58 -25.32
C ARG A 142 -18.86 -5.28 -24.54
N MET A 143 -17.69 -5.45 -25.14
CA MET A 143 -16.51 -6.04 -24.48
C MET A 143 -15.91 -5.11 -23.42
N LYS A 144 -16.07 -3.80 -23.55
CA LYS A 144 -15.64 -2.83 -22.51
C LYS A 144 -16.37 -3.05 -21.19
N GLY A 145 -17.69 -3.28 -21.24
CA GLY A 145 -18.50 -3.57 -20.06
C GLY A 145 -18.06 -4.86 -19.36
N TYR A 146 -17.70 -5.89 -20.14
CA TYR A 146 -17.20 -7.15 -19.60
C TYR A 146 -15.83 -7.00 -18.92
N LEU A 147 -14.89 -6.29 -19.55
CA LEU A 147 -13.59 -5.98 -18.94
C LEU A 147 -13.77 -5.21 -17.62
N PHE A 148 -14.61 -4.18 -17.61
CA PHE A 148 -14.90 -3.43 -16.39
C PHE A 148 -15.51 -4.32 -15.30
N PHE A 149 -16.43 -5.21 -15.67
CA PHE A 149 -17.04 -6.16 -14.74
C PHE A 149 -15.99 -7.12 -14.13
N ILE A 150 -15.09 -7.70 -14.93
CA ILE A 150 -13.99 -8.53 -14.43
C ILE A 150 -13.10 -7.73 -13.47
N VAL A 151 -12.71 -6.50 -13.84
CA VAL A 151 -11.87 -5.64 -12.99
C VAL A 151 -12.55 -5.40 -11.65
N MET A 152 -13.85 -5.12 -11.62
CA MET A 152 -14.60 -4.93 -10.38
C MET A 152 -14.63 -6.21 -9.52
N LEU A 153 -14.78 -7.40 -10.13
CA LEU A 153 -14.69 -8.67 -9.40
C LEU A 153 -13.28 -8.89 -8.81
N LEU A 154 -12.23 -8.63 -9.59
CA LEU A 154 -10.85 -8.72 -9.11
C LEU A 154 -10.58 -7.75 -7.95
N LEU A 155 -11.03 -6.50 -8.06
CA LEU A 155 -10.93 -5.52 -6.97
C LEU A 155 -11.68 -5.98 -5.72
N THR A 156 -12.85 -6.61 -5.89
CA THR A 156 -13.61 -7.18 -4.77
C THR A 156 -12.83 -8.31 -4.09
N ALA A 157 -12.19 -9.19 -4.87
CA ALA A 157 -11.32 -10.24 -4.33
C ALA A 157 -10.17 -9.66 -3.50
N MET A 158 -9.54 -8.60 -3.99
CA MET A 158 -8.46 -7.92 -3.27
C MET A 158 -8.92 -7.18 -2.01
N LEU A 159 -10.14 -6.63 -2.01
CA LEU A 159 -10.70 -6.03 -0.80
C LEU A 159 -10.92 -7.07 0.30
N ILE A 160 -11.31 -8.29 -0.05
CA ILE A 160 -11.47 -9.38 0.92
C ILE A 160 -10.14 -9.69 1.62
N ASP A 161 -9.02 -9.64 0.91
CA ASP A 161 -7.68 -9.86 1.48
C ASP A 161 -7.35 -8.85 2.59
N ILE A 162 -7.72 -7.58 2.40
CA ILE A 162 -7.48 -6.50 3.37
C ILE A 162 -8.41 -6.63 4.57
N THR A 163 -9.67 -6.99 4.32
CA THR A 163 -10.68 -6.97 5.37
C THR A 163 -10.32 -7.93 6.50
N ALA A 164 -10.50 -7.47 7.75
CA ALA A 164 -10.28 -8.26 8.95
C ALA A 164 -11.48 -9.21 9.22
N LEU A 165 -11.94 -9.90 8.17
CA LEU A 165 -12.99 -10.91 8.29
C LEU A 165 -12.40 -12.22 8.84
N SER A 166 -13.27 -13.01 9.48
CA SER A 166 -12.89 -14.35 9.92
C SER A 166 -12.60 -15.27 8.72
N GLU A 167 -11.69 -16.22 8.92
CA GLU A 167 -11.27 -17.15 7.87
C GLU A 167 -12.43 -17.88 7.17
N PRO A 168 -13.48 -18.37 7.88
CA PRO A 168 -14.61 -19.00 7.22
C PRO A 168 -15.42 -18.05 6.32
N VAL A 169 -15.51 -16.78 6.69
CA VAL A 169 -16.21 -15.75 5.88
C VAL A 169 -15.38 -15.44 4.64
N LYS A 170 -14.05 -15.32 4.77
CA LYS A 170 -13.15 -15.15 3.62
C LYS A 170 -13.28 -16.31 2.64
N GLN A 171 -13.22 -17.55 3.12
CA GLN A 171 -13.38 -18.74 2.27
C GLN A 171 -14.72 -18.75 1.54
N SER A 172 -15.80 -18.39 2.22
CA SER A 172 -17.13 -18.31 1.61
C SER A 172 -17.18 -17.23 0.51
N LEU A 173 -16.59 -16.05 0.77
CA LEU A 173 -16.51 -14.97 -0.20
C LEU A 173 -15.62 -15.32 -1.40
N TYR A 174 -14.45 -15.93 -1.19
CA TYR A 174 -13.59 -16.40 -2.30
C TYR A 174 -14.30 -17.46 -3.13
N THR A 175 -15.03 -18.37 -2.50
CA THR A 175 -15.82 -19.39 -3.21
C THR A 175 -16.90 -18.73 -4.05
N GLY A 176 -17.66 -17.79 -3.47
CA GLY A 176 -18.67 -17.02 -4.20
C GLY A 176 -18.10 -16.21 -5.36
N LEU A 177 -16.94 -15.56 -5.16
CA LEU A 177 -16.22 -14.83 -6.22
C LEU A 177 -15.71 -15.75 -7.31
N ALA A 178 -15.13 -16.90 -6.97
CA ALA A 178 -14.66 -17.88 -7.95
C ALA A 178 -15.82 -18.39 -8.80
N ILE A 179 -16.97 -18.67 -8.18
CA ILE A 179 -18.20 -19.03 -8.91
C ILE A 179 -18.66 -17.88 -9.80
N GLY A 180 -18.69 -16.64 -9.29
CA GLY A 180 -19.10 -15.46 -10.05
C GLY A 180 -18.19 -15.18 -11.26
N ILE A 181 -16.88 -15.25 -11.07
CA ILE A 181 -15.88 -15.12 -12.14
C ILE A 181 -16.06 -16.23 -13.17
N GLY A 182 -16.14 -17.49 -12.73
CA GLY A 182 -16.33 -18.65 -13.60
C GLY A 182 -17.63 -18.58 -14.41
N ALA A 183 -18.74 -18.22 -13.76
CA ALA A 183 -20.03 -18.04 -14.42
C ALA A 183 -19.99 -16.90 -15.45
N SER A 184 -19.35 -15.77 -15.10
CA SER A 184 -19.21 -14.64 -16.02
C SER A 184 -18.35 -14.99 -17.25
N LEU A 185 -17.27 -15.77 -17.07
CA LEU A 185 -16.45 -16.31 -18.16
C LEU A 185 -17.23 -17.27 -19.04
N ALA A 186 -18.04 -18.16 -18.46
CA ALA A 186 -18.88 -19.08 -19.22
C ALA A 186 -19.92 -18.33 -20.06
N VAL A 187 -20.66 -17.39 -19.46
CA VAL A 187 -21.67 -16.58 -20.16
C VAL A 187 -21.03 -15.74 -21.26
N PHE A 188 -19.90 -15.11 -20.97
CA PHE A 188 -19.18 -14.32 -21.96
C PHE A 188 -18.65 -15.16 -23.11
N SER A 189 -18.10 -16.34 -22.83
CA SER A 189 -17.59 -17.24 -23.87
C SER A 189 -18.73 -17.72 -24.79
N ILE A 190 -19.85 -18.16 -24.21
CA ILE A 190 -21.03 -18.57 -24.99
C ILE A 190 -21.53 -17.42 -25.85
N TRP A 191 -21.68 -16.23 -25.26
CA TRP A 191 -22.12 -15.06 -26.01
C TRP A 191 -21.13 -14.71 -27.13
N PHE A 192 -19.84 -14.62 -26.84
CA PHE A 192 -18.79 -14.25 -27.80
C PHE A 192 -18.74 -15.20 -29.01
N PHE A 193 -18.78 -16.52 -28.78
CA PHE A 193 -18.72 -17.51 -29.86
C PHE A 193 -20.04 -17.61 -30.67
N PHE A 194 -21.19 -17.42 -30.03
CA PHE A 194 -22.49 -17.67 -30.66
C PHE A 194 -23.31 -16.41 -30.97
N HIS A 195 -22.79 -15.20 -30.76
CA HIS A 195 -23.57 -13.97 -30.93
C HIS A 195 -24.20 -13.85 -32.33
N GLU A 196 -23.48 -14.20 -33.40
CA GLU A 196 -24.01 -14.15 -34.77
C GLU A 196 -25.18 -15.12 -35.00
N TYR A 197 -25.15 -16.28 -34.33
CA TYR A 197 -26.21 -17.28 -34.42
C TYR A 197 -27.46 -16.80 -33.66
N PHE A 198 -27.26 -16.19 -32.49
CA PHE A 198 -28.35 -15.58 -31.73
C PHE A 198 -28.99 -14.41 -32.47
N ASP A 199 -28.18 -13.54 -33.10
CA ASP A 199 -28.68 -12.40 -33.87
C ASP A 199 -29.51 -12.85 -35.08
N LYS A 200 -29.04 -13.86 -35.83
CA LYS A 200 -29.81 -14.45 -36.95
C LYS A 200 -31.10 -15.12 -36.49
N MET A 201 -31.11 -15.77 -35.33
CA MET A 201 -32.31 -16.43 -34.81
C MET A 201 -33.36 -15.41 -34.31
N LEU A 202 -32.92 -14.30 -33.73
CA LEU A 202 -33.76 -13.19 -33.31
C LEU A 202 -34.39 -12.44 -34.50
N GLU A 203 -33.64 -12.20 -35.57
CA GLU A 203 -34.19 -11.61 -36.80
C GLU A 203 -35.24 -12.51 -37.46
N LYS A 204 -35.00 -13.82 -37.48
CA LYS A 204 -35.93 -14.79 -38.08
C LYS A 204 -37.24 -14.96 -37.29
N ARG A 205 -37.28 -14.54 -36.02
CA ARG A 205 -38.47 -14.53 -35.17
C ARG A 205 -39.25 -13.21 -35.24
N ARG A 206 -38.68 -12.17 -35.84
CA ARG A 206 -39.26 -10.82 -35.98
C ARG A 206 -39.91 -10.57 -37.35
N ARG A 207 -39.67 -11.45 -38.32
CA ARG A 207 -40.44 -11.59 -39.56
C ARG A 207 -41.48 -12.68 -39.41
#